data_AF-A0A3P8CID7-F1
#
_entry.id   AF-A0A3P8CID7-F1
#
_cell.length_a   1.000
_cell.length_b   1.000
_cell.length_c   1.000
_cell.angle_alpha   90.00
_cell.angle_beta   90.00
_cell.angle_gamma   90.00
#
_symmetry.space_group_name_H-M   'P 1'
#
loop_
_entity.id
_entity.type
_entity.pdbx_description
1 polymer ?
#
loop_
_entity_poly.entity_id
_entity_poly.type
_entity_poly.pdbx_seq_one_letter_code
_entity_poly.pdbx_strand_id
1 'polypeptide(L)'
;MPTVRAVHSGDGVVQLSSVCRVTCNRAGEKSHHSFSSMDAARALGGRINHIFGWRPDMENFDMEVLLNIRNDTMLVMVALNRESLFKRNVSAFGPTTLRSTICYCMLLHPQMILDPMCGGGSVPLEAALSFPGCLFIGTDVHTKALERCSENKVRLDYSKVKLNSVDTSASWLFLCKTVWLVEIYVSYA
;
A
#
# COMPACT_ATOMS: atom_id res chain seq x y z
N MET A 1 20.96 -3.85 -4.24
CA MET A 1 21.84 -3.71 -3.05
C MET A 1 22.18 -2.25 -2.89
N PRO A 2 22.17 -1.66 -1.68
CA PRO A 2 22.64 -0.29 -1.49
C PRO A 2 24.14 -0.23 -1.79
N THR A 3 24.55 0.72 -2.62
CA THR A 3 25.95 0.89 -3.03
C THR A 3 26.67 1.72 -1.99
N VAL A 4 27.27 1.05 -1.00
CA VAL A 4 27.98 1.73 0.07
C VAL A 4 29.29 2.31 -0.47
N ARG A 5 29.50 3.63 -0.33
CA ARG A 5 30.72 4.31 -0.81
C ARG A 5 31.66 4.55 0.38
N ALA A 6 32.85 3.99 0.36
CA ALA A 6 33.87 4.22 1.38
C ALA A 6 34.37 5.68 1.33
N VAL A 7 34.43 6.36 2.47
CA VAL A 7 35.06 7.67 2.65
C VAL A 7 36.17 7.52 3.69
N HIS A 8 37.37 7.98 3.36
CA HIS A 8 38.50 8.00 4.29
C HIS A 8 38.39 9.21 5.23
N SER A 9 38.24 8.94 6.53
CA SER A 9 38.52 9.93 7.58
C SER A 9 39.99 9.83 8.00
N GLY A 10 40.60 10.96 8.34
CA GLY A 10 42.05 11.11 8.59
C GLY A 10 42.67 10.21 9.67
N ASP A 11 41.84 9.49 10.44
CA ASP A 11 42.22 8.58 11.52
C ASP A 11 42.23 7.10 11.11
N GLY A 12 42.20 6.79 9.81
CA GLY A 12 42.30 5.41 9.30
C GLY A 12 41.01 4.58 9.42
N VAL A 13 39.91 5.17 9.89
CA VAL A 13 38.58 4.54 9.90
C VAL A 13 37.92 4.73 8.54
N VAL A 14 37.63 3.64 7.85
CA VAL A 14 36.81 3.65 6.62
C VAL A 14 35.36 3.92 7.02
N GLN A 15 34.90 5.14 6.75
CA GLN A 15 33.53 5.55 7.05
C GLN A 15 32.66 5.20 5.85
N LEU A 16 31.66 4.34 6.08
CA LEU A 16 30.67 4.02 5.05
C LEU A 16 29.82 5.28 4.83
N SER A 17 30.04 5.97 3.71
CA SER A 17 29.15 7.05 3.31
C SER A 17 27.88 6.47 2.71
N SER A 18 26.79 6.73 3.41
CA SER A 18 25.44 6.42 2.96
C SER A 18 24.69 7.71 2.73
N VAL A 19 23.78 7.68 1.77
CA VAL A 19 22.85 8.78 1.55
C VAL A 19 21.60 8.53 2.38
N CYS A 20 21.24 9.50 3.23
CA CYS A 20 20.16 9.32 4.19
C CYS A 20 19.08 10.40 4.02
N ARG A 21 17.83 10.00 4.16
CA ARG A 21 16.70 10.91 4.32
C ARG A 21 16.18 10.84 5.75
N VAL A 22 15.80 11.98 6.32
CA VAL A 22 15.03 12.02 7.57
C VAL A 22 13.62 12.47 7.26
N THR A 23 12.63 11.65 7.63
CA THR A 23 11.20 11.97 7.49
C THR A 23 10.59 12.07 8.88
N CYS A 24 9.98 13.21 9.20
CA CYS A 24 9.33 13.42 10.48
C CYS A 24 7.80 13.35 10.35
N ASN A 25 7.17 12.51 11.17
CA ASN A 25 5.73 12.53 11.40
C ASN A 25 5.46 13.10 12.80
N ARG A 26 4.52 14.04 12.89
CA ARG A 26 4.17 14.69 14.13
C ARG A 26 2.66 14.62 14.33
N ALA A 27 2.26 14.05 15.45
CA ALA A 27 0.86 13.90 15.83
C ALA A 27 0.62 14.54 17.21
N GLY A 28 -0.52 15.20 17.36
CA GLY A 28 -0.89 15.94 18.56
C GLY A 28 -1.41 17.34 18.26
N GLU A 29 -1.85 18.05 19.29
CA GLU A 29 -2.34 19.42 19.14
C GLU A 29 -1.20 20.36 18.70
N LYS A 30 -1.53 21.34 17.86
CA LYS A 30 -0.55 22.32 17.37
C LYS A 30 0.04 23.18 18.49
N SER A 31 -0.70 23.36 19.58
CA SER A 31 -0.27 24.06 20.80
C SER A 31 0.84 23.33 21.56
N HIS A 32 1.00 22.03 21.35
CA HIS A 32 1.85 21.18 22.17
C HIS A 32 3.33 21.20 21.74
N HIS A 33 3.61 21.54 20.47
CA HIS A 33 4.97 21.60 19.93
C HIS A 33 5.22 22.95 19.27
N SER A 34 6.24 23.68 19.73
CA SER A 34 6.64 24.97 19.19
C SER A 34 7.47 24.90 17.90
N PHE A 35 7.63 23.70 17.33
CA PHE A 35 8.44 23.45 16.13
C PHE A 35 7.65 22.70 15.06
N SER A 36 8.04 22.88 13.79
CA SER A 36 7.47 22.14 12.68
C SER A 36 8.11 20.75 12.52
N SER A 37 7.43 19.83 11.83
CA SER A 37 8.01 18.52 11.49
C SER A 37 9.29 18.67 10.65
N MET A 38 9.37 19.72 9.83
CA MET A 38 10.55 20.02 9.01
C MET A 38 11.73 20.46 9.87
N ASP A 39 11.50 21.24 10.92
CA ASP A 39 12.56 21.68 11.85
C ASP A 39 13.13 20.49 12.62
N ALA A 40 12.27 19.59 13.10
CA ALA A 40 12.67 18.38 13.80
C ALA A 40 13.45 17.43 12.87
N ALA A 41 12.98 17.21 11.63
CA ALA A 41 13.69 16.42 10.63
C ALA A 41 15.07 17.02 10.30
N ARG A 42 15.14 18.35 10.14
CA ARG A 42 16.38 19.09 9.86
C ARG A 42 17.37 18.96 11.01
N ALA A 43 16.92 19.13 12.25
CA ALA A 43 17.77 19.01 13.43
C ALA A 43 18.36 17.60 13.53
N LEU A 44 17.53 16.56 13.39
CA LEU A 44 18.00 15.17 13.43
C LEU A 44 18.94 14.84 12.27
N GLY A 45 18.60 15.24 11.04
CA GLY A 45 19.44 15.03 9.86
C GLY A 45 20.80 15.73 9.97
N GLY A 46 20.83 16.94 10.56
CA GLY A 46 22.07 17.66 10.85
C GLY A 46 22.96 16.91 11.85
N ARG A 47 22.37 16.32 12.89
CA ARG A 47 23.12 15.52 13.87
C ARG A 47 23.64 14.21 13.27
N ILE A 48 22.85 13.55 12.42
CA ILE A 48 23.27 12.34 11.70
C ILE A 48 24.45 12.65 10.78
N ASN A 49 24.39 13.76 10.02
CA ASN A 49 25.50 14.19 9.18
C ASN A 49 26.75 14.50 10.01
N HIS A 50 26.63 15.24 11.12
CA HIS A 50 27.77 15.56 11.96
C HIS A 50 28.45 14.33 12.60
N ILE A 51 27.68 13.32 13.01
CA ILE A 51 28.21 12.12 13.68
C ILE A 51 28.72 11.10 12.66
N PHE A 52 27.95 10.82 11.60
CA PHE A 52 28.20 9.72 10.68
C PHE A 52 28.73 10.17 9.31
N GLY A 53 28.76 11.47 9.01
CA GLY A 53 29.14 11.98 7.69
C GLY A 53 28.16 11.61 6.58
N TRP A 54 26.95 11.16 6.92
CA TRP A 54 25.95 10.75 5.93
C TRP A 54 25.37 11.95 5.20
N ARG A 55 25.38 11.88 3.86
CA ARG A 55 24.89 12.97 3.01
C ARG A 55 23.36 12.97 3.00
N PRO A 56 22.70 14.11 3.24
CA PRO A 56 21.25 14.22 3.10
C PRO A 56 20.84 14.27 1.62
N ASP A 57 19.89 13.43 1.21
CA ASP A 57 19.20 13.49 -0.09
C ASP A 57 17.73 13.13 0.11
N MET A 58 16.82 13.94 -0.43
CA MET A 58 15.37 13.77 -0.25
C MET A 58 14.75 12.90 -1.34
N GLU A 59 15.45 12.69 -2.45
CA GLU A 59 14.99 11.95 -3.63
C GLU A 59 15.67 10.60 -3.77
N ASN A 60 17.01 10.57 -3.68
CA ASN A 60 17.83 9.38 -3.95
C ASN A 60 18.62 8.96 -2.71
N PHE A 61 17.92 8.38 -1.74
CA PHE A 61 18.51 7.92 -0.48
C PHE A 61 18.63 6.39 -0.40
N ASP A 62 19.67 5.92 0.29
CA ASP A 62 19.87 4.52 0.59
C ASP A 62 19.05 4.08 1.81
N MET A 63 18.96 4.98 2.80
CA MET A 63 18.31 4.74 4.08
C MET A 63 17.36 5.90 4.41
N GLU A 64 16.18 5.57 4.92
CA GLU A 64 15.26 6.55 5.49
C GLU A 64 15.16 6.36 7.00
N VAL A 65 15.41 7.44 7.74
CA VAL A 65 15.21 7.52 9.18
C VAL A 65 13.88 8.20 9.44
N LEU A 66 12.99 7.52 10.15
CA LEU A 66 11.68 8.01 10.53
C LEU A 66 11.74 8.57 11.94
N LEU A 67 11.33 9.82 12.08
CA LEU A 67 11.16 10.51 13.36
C LEU A 67 9.67 10.64 13.63
N ASN A 68 9.13 9.91 14.60
CA ASN A 68 7.73 10.02 14.98
C ASN A 68 7.62 10.69 16.34
N ILE A 69 6.97 11.85 16.38
CA ILE A 69 6.77 12.63 17.60
C ILE A 69 5.28 12.64 17.91
N ARG A 70 4.93 12.12 19.09
CA ARG A 70 3.55 12.10 19.57
C ARG A 70 3.52 12.54 21.02
N ASN A 71 2.85 13.67 21.28
CA ASN A 71 2.80 14.30 22.61
C ASN A 71 4.23 14.49 23.16
N ASP A 72 4.56 13.87 24.29
CA ASP A 72 5.89 13.92 24.93
C ASP A 72 6.84 12.80 24.51
N THR A 73 6.42 11.95 23.56
CA THR A 73 7.21 10.80 23.12
C THR A 73 7.80 11.01 21.73
N MET A 74 9.05 10.60 21.58
CA MET A 74 9.77 10.63 20.32
C MET A 74 10.32 9.23 20.02
N LEU A 75 10.03 8.74 18.82
CA LEU A 75 10.47 7.44 18.33
C LEU A 75 11.30 7.64 17.06
N VAL A 76 12.55 7.15 17.09
CA VAL A 76 13.45 7.15 15.93
C VAL A 76 13.54 5.73 15.39
N MET A 77 13.28 5.56 14.09
CA MET A 77 13.25 4.26 13.42
C MET A 77 13.98 4.33 12.08
N VAL A 78 14.36 3.18 11.54
CA VAL A 78 14.88 3.06 10.17
C VAL A 78 13.85 2.33 9.32
N ALA A 79 13.47 2.91 8.19
CA ALA A 79 12.55 2.28 7.25
C ALA A 79 13.27 1.18 6.47
N LEU A 80 12.73 -0.04 6.55
CA LEU A 80 13.24 -1.19 5.78
C LEU A 80 12.67 -1.22 4.35
N ASN A 81 11.47 -0.67 4.17
CA ASN A 81 10.79 -0.64 2.88
C ASN A 81 10.87 0.77 2.30
N ARG A 82 11.25 0.89 1.03
CA ARG A 82 11.28 2.17 0.31
C ARG A 82 9.89 2.68 -0.06
N GLU A 83 8.96 1.76 -0.29
CA GLU A 83 7.57 2.09 -0.63
C GLU A 83 6.61 1.46 0.37
N SER A 84 5.43 2.05 0.49
CA SER A 84 4.36 1.49 1.31
C SER A 84 3.92 0.13 0.77
N LEU A 85 3.86 -0.87 1.65
CA LEU A 85 3.54 -2.26 1.30
C LEU A 85 2.16 -2.45 0.64
N PHE A 86 1.23 -1.50 0.78
CA PHE A 86 -0.08 -1.60 0.13
C PHE A 86 -0.02 -1.50 -1.41
N LYS A 87 1.10 -1.02 -1.98
CA LYS A 87 1.28 -0.86 -3.43
C LYS A 87 1.68 -2.15 -4.18
N ARG A 88 1.72 -3.29 -3.48
CA ARG A 88 2.17 -4.58 -4.03
C ARG A 88 1.32 -5.09 -5.20
N ASN A 89 0.00 -4.97 -5.10
CA ASN A 89 -0.93 -5.71 -5.97
C ASN A 89 -1.76 -4.78 -6.88
N VAL A 90 -1.95 -3.52 -6.48
CA VAL A 90 -2.73 -2.54 -7.24
C VAL A 90 -1.80 -1.45 -7.75
N SER A 91 -1.83 -1.16 -9.05
CA SER A 91 -1.00 -0.13 -9.69
C SER A 91 -1.84 1.00 -10.30
N ALA A 92 -2.99 0.68 -10.86
CA ALA A 92 -3.96 1.64 -11.35
C ALA A 92 -4.85 2.10 -10.18
N PHE A 93 -4.38 3.12 -9.47
CA PHE A 93 -5.11 3.73 -8.36
C PHE A 93 -6.21 4.66 -8.90
N GLY A 94 -7.43 4.47 -8.39
CA GLY A 94 -8.56 5.36 -8.53
C GLY A 94 -8.74 6.23 -7.27
N PRO A 95 -9.71 7.16 -7.28
CA PRO A 95 -9.95 8.09 -6.17
C PRO A 95 -10.33 7.40 -4.86
N THR A 96 -10.90 6.19 -4.93
CA THR A 96 -11.43 5.43 -3.80
C THR A 96 -10.80 4.05 -3.65
N THR A 97 -9.62 3.82 -4.23
CA THR A 97 -8.94 2.51 -4.17
C THR A 97 -8.62 2.12 -2.74
N LEU A 98 -9.21 1.03 -2.27
CA LEU A 98 -8.94 0.48 -0.96
C LEU A 98 -7.52 -0.10 -0.92
N ARG A 99 -6.80 0.14 0.19
CA ARG A 99 -5.45 -0.39 0.35
C ARG A 99 -5.49 -1.93 0.41
N SER A 100 -4.60 -2.59 -0.32
CA SER A 100 -4.44 -4.06 -0.30
C SER A 100 -4.32 -4.66 1.09
N THR A 101 -3.66 -3.96 2.02
CA THR A 101 -3.53 -4.42 3.40
C THR A 101 -4.88 -4.49 4.13
N ILE A 102 -5.79 -3.55 3.87
CA ILE A 102 -7.14 -3.57 4.44
C ILE A 102 -7.98 -4.64 3.76
N CYS A 103 -7.89 -4.74 2.42
CA CYS A 103 -8.57 -5.78 1.65
C CYS A 103 -8.25 -7.15 2.21
N TYR A 104 -6.96 -7.45 2.45
CA TYR A 104 -6.52 -8.72 3.02
C TYR A 104 -7.16 -9.02 4.37
N CYS A 105 -7.24 -8.03 5.27
CA CYS A 105 -7.88 -8.19 6.58
C CYS A 105 -9.39 -8.46 6.49
N MET A 106 -10.05 -8.07 5.39
CA MET A 106 -11.49 -8.33 5.18
C MET A 106 -11.76 -9.75 4.69
N LEU A 107 -10.74 -10.51 4.30
CA LEU A 107 -10.89 -11.85 3.74
C LEU A 107 -10.83 -12.91 4.85
N LEU A 108 -11.95 -13.61 5.07
CA LEU A 108 -12.03 -14.75 5.99
C LEU A 108 -12.35 -16.03 5.21
N HIS A 109 -11.30 -16.77 4.79
CA HIS A 109 -11.39 -18.06 4.07
C HIS A 109 -12.63 -18.24 3.17
N PRO A 110 -12.84 -17.35 2.17
CA PRO A 110 -14.06 -17.37 1.40
C PRO A 110 -14.02 -18.51 0.39
N GLN A 111 -15.13 -19.23 0.17
CA GLN A 111 -15.28 -20.11 -0.99
C GLN A 111 -15.63 -19.32 -2.26
N MET A 112 -16.34 -18.20 -2.09
CA MET A 112 -16.71 -17.26 -3.14
C MET A 112 -16.70 -15.84 -2.59
N ILE A 113 -16.30 -14.87 -3.41
CA ILE A 113 -16.43 -13.44 -3.12
C ILE A 113 -17.15 -12.75 -4.27
N LEU A 114 -18.16 -11.97 -3.91
CA LEU A 114 -18.81 -11.02 -4.80
C LEU A 114 -18.58 -9.61 -4.26
N ASP A 115 -17.94 -8.77 -5.05
CA ASP A 115 -17.79 -7.35 -4.80
C ASP A 115 -18.58 -6.57 -5.85
N PRO A 116 -19.81 -6.10 -5.52
CA PRO A 116 -20.70 -5.47 -6.50
C PRO A 116 -20.29 -4.05 -6.88
N MET A 117 -19.34 -3.45 -6.16
CA MET A 117 -18.82 -2.09 -6.38
C MET A 117 -17.29 -2.10 -6.26
N CYS A 118 -16.66 -2.96 -7.05
CA CYS A 118 -15.26 -3.33 -6.86
C CYS A 118 -14.27 -2.22 -7.19
N GLY A 119 -14.71 -1.14 -7.83
CA GLY A 119 -13.85 -0.03 -8.22
C GLY A 119 -12.71 -0.52 -9.11
N GLY A 120 -11.46 -0.23 -8.69
CA GLY A 120 -10.25 -0.75 -9.32
C GLY A 120 -9.93 -2.23 -9.03
N GLY A 121 -10.80 -2.94 -8.33
CA GLY A 121 -10.71 -4.38 -8.07
C GLY A 121 -9.87 -4.79 -6.86
N SER A 122 -9.59 -3.89 -5.92
CA SER A 122 -8.65 -4.16 -4.82
C SER A 122 -9.01 -5.39 -3.98
N VAL A 123 -10.29 -5.57 -3.62
CA VAL A 123 -10.78 -6.72 -2.84
C VAL A 123 -10.70 -8.02 -3.65
N PRO A 124 -11.32 -8.15 -4.84
CA PRO A 124 -11.27 -9.40 -5.60
C PRO A 124 -9.85 -9.78 -6.05
N LEU A 125 -8.98 -8.79 -6.33
CA LEU A 125 -7.58 -9.05 -6.67
C LEU A 125 -6.78 -9.57 -5.47
N GLU A 126 -6.91 -8.93 -4.30
CA GLU A 126 -6.24 -9.39 -3.08
C GLU A 126 -6.70 -10.80 -2.68
N ALA A 127 -7.97 -11.09 -2.91
CA ALA A 127 -8.55 -12.39 -2.63
C ALA A 127 -8.06 -13.48 -3.58
N ALA A 128 -7.97 -13.17 -4.87
CA ALA A 128 -7.43 -14.10 -5.85
C ALA A 128 -5.97 -14.49 -5.60
N LEU A 129 -5.20 -13.55 -5.06
CA LEU A 129 -3.83 -13.79 -4.62
C LEU A 129 -3.75 -14.67 -3.37
N SER A 130 -4.68 -14.47 -2.44
CA SER A 130 -4.65 -15.13 -1.13
C SER A 130 -5.31 -16.52 -1.14
N PHE A 131 -6.31 -16.75 -2.00
CA PHE A 131 -7.13 -17.96 -2.02
C PHE A 131 -7.31 -18.51 -3.46
N PRO A 132 -6.29 -19.16 -4.04
CA PRO A 132 -6.25 -19.54 -5.47
C PRO A 132 -7.26 -20.62 -5.93
N GLY A 133 -8.15 -21.07 -5.05
CA GLY A 133 -9.18 -22.09 -5.28
C GLY A 133 -10.63 -21.56 -5.19
N CYS A 134 -10.81 -20.25 -5.07
CA CYS A 134 -12.12 -19.66 -4.79
C CYS A 134 -12.63 -18.85 -6.00
N LEU A 135 -13.94 -18.64 -6.08
CA LEU A 135 -14.54 -17.85 -7.15
C LEU A 135 -14.60 -16.37 -6.75
N PHE A 136 -14.03 -15.49 -7.58
CA PHE A 136 -14.04 -14.05 -7.35
C PHE A 136 -14.78 -13.34 -8.48
N ILE A 137 -15.79 -12.55 -8.11
CA ILE A 137 -16.59 -11.75 -9.02
C ILE A 137 -16.51 -10.31 -8.54
N GLY A 138 -15.98 -9.43 -9.38
CA GLY A 138 -16.00 -7.98 -9.18
C GLY A 138 -16.86 -7.32 -10.25
N THR A 139 -17.80 -6.49 -9.85
CA THR A 139 -18.62 -5.66 -10.74
C THR A 139 -18.56 -4.20 -10.30
N ASP A 140 -18.76 -3.27 -11.24
CA ASP A 140 -18.89 -1.85 -10.96
C ASP A 140 -19.71 -1.22 -12.07
N VAL A 141 -20.48 -0.16 -11.75
CA VAL A 141 -21.25 0.58 -12.74
C VAL A 141 -20.37 1.49 -13.58
N HIS A 142 -19.26 1.97 -13.01
CA HIS A 142 -18.42 2.95 -13.66
C HIS A 142 -17.42 2.27 -14.59
N THR A 143 -17.51 2.54 -15.90
CA THR A 143 -16.62 1.97 -16.93
C THR A 143 -15.13 2.19 -16.65
N LYS A 144 -14.73 3.43 -16.32
CA LYS A 144 -13.34 3.73 -15.90
C LYS A 144 -12.86 2.97 -14.66
N ALA A 145 -13.75 2.49 -13.79
CA ALA A 145 -13.35 1.66 -12.66
C ALA A 145 -12.97 0.26 -13.14
N LEU A 146 -13.79 -0.31 -14.02
CA LEU A 146 -13.55 -1.61 -14.66
C LEU A 146 -12.32 -1.60 -15.58
N GLU A 147 -12.07 -0.52 -16.31
CA GLU A 147 -10.84 -0.36 -17.10
C GLU A 147 -9.59 -0.48 -16.21
N ARG A 148 -9.56 0.26 -15.09
CA ARG A 148 -8.47 0.17 -14.10
C ARG A 148 -8.38 -1.23 -13.47
N CYS A 149 -9.53 -1.85 -13.20
CA CYS A 149 -9.57 -3.21 -12.68
C CYS A 149 -8.95 -4.21 -13.66
N SER A 150 -9.24 -4.07 -14.96
CA SER A 150 -8.66 -4.87 -16.02
C SER A 150 -7.15 -4.64 -16.14
N GLU A 151 -6.68 -3.40 -16.09
CA GLU A 151 -5.24 -3.06 -16.07
C GLU A 151 -4.52 -3.73 -14.88
N ASN A 152 -5.11 -3.65 -13.68
CA ASN A 152 -4.56 -4.30 -12.49
C ASN A 152 -4.55 -5.83 -12.63
N LYS A 153 -5.59 -6.43 -13.21
CA LYS A 153 -5.68 -7.87 -13.47
C LYS A 153 -4.58 -8.34 -14.44
N VAL A 154 -4.41 -7.64 -15.56
CA VAL A 154 -3.39 -7.95 -16.57
C VAL A 154 -1.99 -7.85 -15.98
N ARG A 155 -1.72 -6.81 -15.21
CA ARG A 155 -0.42 -6.63 -14.54
C ARG A 155 -0.03 -7.81 -13.66
N LEU A 156 -1.00 -8.38 -12.95
CA LEU A 156 -0.73 -9.48 -12.03
C LEU A 156 -0.77 -10.87 -12.70
N ASP A 157 -1.08 -10.96 -14.00
CA ASP A 157 -1.22 -12.20 -14.78
C ASP A 157 -2.22 -13.21 -14.17
N TYR A 158 -3.32 -12.71 -13.60
CA TYR A 158 -4.36 -13.59 -13.04
C TYR A 158 -5.45 -13.91 -14.05
N SER A 159 -5.34 -15.09 -14.67
CA SER A 159 -6.39 -15.66 -15.53
C SER A 159 -7.66 -16.08 -14.77
N LYS A 160 -7.57 -16.29 -13.45
CA LYS A 160 -8.68 -16.82 -12.61
C LYS A 160 -9.69 -15.79 -12.10
N VAL A 161 -9.39 -14.48 -12.15
CA VAL A 161 -10.35 -13.45 -11.73
C VAL A 161 -11.38 -13.23 -12.84
N LYS A 162 -12.64 -13.63 -12.62
CA LYS A 162 -13.73 -13.34 -13.56
C LYS A 162 -14.24 -11.92 -13.28
N LEU A 163 -13.99 -11.01 -14.21
CA LEU A 163 -14.50 -9.64 -14.17
C LEU A 163 -15.68 -9.54 -15.11
N ASN A 164 -16.81 -9.06 -14.61
CA ASN A 164 -17.99 -8.79 -15.42
C ASN A 164 -18.41 -7.34 -15.23
N SER A 165 -18.56 -6.61 -16.33
CA SER A 165 -19.26 -5.33 -16.32
C SER A 165 -20.75 -5.61 -16.13
N VAL A 166 -21.33 -5.20 -15.00
CA VAL A 166 -22.78 -5.28 -14.78
C VAL A 166 -23.27 -3.88 -14.43
N ASP A 167 -24.23 -3.40 -15.21
CA ASP A 167 -24.95 -2.17 -14.89
C ASP A 167 -25.67 -2.35 -13.55
N THR A 168 -25.39 -1.48 -12.56
CA THR A 168 -26.02 -1.54 -11.23
C THR A 168 -27.53 -1.35 -11.28
N SER A 169 -28.08 -0.75 -12.34
CA SER A 169 -29.54 -0.67 -12.55
C SER A 169 -30.16 -2.02 -12.91
N ALA A 170 -29.43 -2.87 -13.65
CA ALA A 170 -29.79 -4.27 -13.90
C ALA A 170 -29.43 -5.20 -12.72
N SER A 171 -28.64 -4.71 -11.75
CA SER A 171 -28.15 -5.52 -10.63
C SER A 171 -29.21 -5.86 -9.60
N TRP A 172 -30.31 -5.12 -9.49
CA TRP A 172 -31.45 -5.57 -8.68
C TRP A 172 -32.09 -6.83 -9.27
N LEU A 173 -32.16 -6.93 -10.60
CA LEU A 173 -32.60 -8.14 -11.31
C LEU A 173 -31.54 -9.24 -11.30
N PHE A 174 -30.25 -8.89 -11.33
CA PHE A 174 -29.14 -9.85 -11.28
C PHE A 174 -28.88 -10.39 -9.87
N LEU A 175 -29.03 -9.60 -8.80
CA LEU A 175 -29.04 -10.09 -7.41
C LEU A 175 -30.24 -11.02 -7.19
N CYS A 176 -31.44 -10.65 -7.66
CA CYS A 176 -32.61 -11.53 -7.58
C CYS A 176 -32.51 -12.79 -8.45
N LYS A 177 -31.71 -12.84 -9.52
CA LYS A 177 -31.55 -14.06 -10.35
C LYS A 177 -30.32 -14.89 -10.00
N THR A 178 -29.25 -14.27 -9.55
CA THR A 178 -27.97 -14.94 -9.24
C THR A 178 -28.00 -15.55 -7.84
N VAL A 179 -28.67 -14.91 -6.87
CA VAL A 179 -28.90 -15.54 -5.55
C VAL A 179 -29.69 -16.85 -5.72
N TRP A 180 -30.71 -16.87 -6.58
CA TRP A 180 -31.46 -18.08 -6.89
C TRP A 180 -30.66 -19.12 -7.69
N LEU A 181 -29.81 -18.71 -8.64
CA LEU A 181 -28.94 -19.64 -9.38
C LEU A 181 -27.85 -20.27 -8.50
N VAL A 182 -27.32 -19.53 -7.52
CA VAL A 182 -26.37 -20.06 -6.55
C VAL A 182 -27.08 -20.99 -5.55
N GLU A 183 -28.29 -20.69 -5.10
CA GLU A 183 -29.10 -21.64 -4.30
C GLU A 183 -29.42 -22.93 -5.07
N ILE A 184 -29.69 -22.84 -6.37
CA ILE A 184 -29.91 -24.02 -7.22
C ILE A 184 -28.60 -24.84 -7.33
N TYR A 185 -27.44 -24.22 -7.54
CA TYR A 185 -26.19 -24.99 -7.66
C TYR A 185 -25.71 -25.61 -6.35
N VAL A 186 -26.02 -24.99 -5.20
CA VAL A 186 -25.65 -25.54 -3.88
C VAL A 186 -26.64 -26.64 -3.42
N SER A 187 -27.90 -26.61 -3.86
CA SER A 187 -28.89 -27.66 -3.51
C SER A 187 -28.76 -28.96 -4.32
N TYR A 188 -27.93 -28.99 -5.36
CA TYR A 188 -27.71 -30.17 -6.23
C TYR A 188 -26.31 -30.81 -6.08
N ALA A 189 -25.60 -30.51 -4.99
CA ALA A 189 -24.31 -31.15 -4.65
C ALA A 189 -24.40 -31.97 -3.36
#